data_AF-A0ABD6DZ38-F1
#
_entry.id   AF-A0ABD6DZ38-F1
#
_cell.length_a   1.000
_cell.length_b   1.000
_cell.length_c   1.000
_cell.angle_alpha   90.00
_cell.angle_beta   90.00
_cell.angle_gamma   90.00
#
_symmetry.space_group_name_H-M   'P 1'
#
loop_
_entity.id
_entity.type
_entity.pdbx_description
1 polymer ?
#
loop_
_entity_poly.entity_id
_entity_poly.type
_entity_poly.pdbx_seq_one_letter_code
_entity_poly.pdbx_strand_id
1 'polypeptide(L)'
;MSDARPDVPSMRGVRRSMYDVLREAFISGLAVVIPLVITVAVFLFLFNALYGYLNLFSEAIVALPVVSLIPEVLNVSPETVVEAAVPVVVFGSVLGIGLVVNSSRYGERAVEYFDYVMVQIPGVGSVYESFRRMSDVVLESDAENFREVKLVEFPHEGAYTIGFVTTETPEVLRSAAGHEEMYTLFLPLAPNPVMGGHLVHLPESRVMDVEMSVEEGVQAIVTSGVAMTDRGDAGLSPEELNSLSLNEAGSAETDSGSAADSNGDPRTESTDDRDDEPTLRYDDRIDPEHAETPRDLVRRTRSKNSDETDETEEADGSG
;
A
#
# COMPACT_ATOMS: atom_id res chain seq x y z
N MET A 1 -19.56 24.95 85.59
CA MET A 1 -18.22 25.04 84.99
C MET A 1 -17.86 23.65 84.50
N SER A 2 -17.84 23.43 83.17
CA SER A 2 -16.61 23.39 82.34
C SER A 2 -16.01 21.97 82.40
N ASP A 3 -15.78 21.22 81.34
CA ASP A 3 -15.52 21.58 79.94
C ASP A 3 -15.58 20.27 79.15
N ALA A 4 -16.48 20.15 78.16
CA ALA A 4 -16.52 19.00 77.26
C ALA A 4 -15.67 19.36 76.03
N ARG A 5 -14.44 18.84 75.94
CA ARG A 5 -13.59 19.00 74.76
C ARG A 5 -13.95 17.95 73.70
N PRO A 6 -13.99 18.32 72.40
CA PRO A 6 -14.20 17.36 71.33
C PRO A 6 -12.87 16.66 70.98
N ASP A 7 -12.92 15.34 70.84
CA ASP A 7 -11.78 14.54 70.37
C ASP A 7 -11.53 14.83 68.87
N VAL A 8 -10.40 15.46 68.58
CA VAL A 8 -9.90 15.65 67.22
C VAL A 8 -9.16 14.38 66.77
N PRO A 9 -9.48 13.77 65.62
CA PRO A 9 -8.77 12.59 65.15
C PRO A 9 -7.34 12.98 64.76
N SER A 10 -6.35 12.40 65.45
CA SER A 10 -4.94 12.58 65.10
C SER A 10 -4.68 11.98 63.71
N MET A 11 -4.43 12.83 62.71
CA MET A 11 -3.84 12.39 61.44
C MET A 11 -2.41 11.91 61.72
N ARG A 12 -2.23 10.60 61.96
CA ARG A 12 -0.91 9.98 61.94
C ARG A 12 -0.45 9.88 60.50
N GLY A 13 0.40 10.84 60.10
CA GLY A 13 1.22 10.68 58.91
C GLY A 13 2.07 9.43 59.05
N VAL A 14 1.75 8.41 58.25
CA VAL A 14 2.53 7.18 58.15
C VAL A 14 3.88 7.55 57.56
N ARG A 15 4.90 7.70 58.40
CA ARG A 15 6.29 7.89 57.96
C ARG A 15 6.73 6.60 57.27
N ARG A 16 6.77 6.59 55.93
CA ARG A 16 7.30 5.47 55.16
C ARG A 16 8.77 5.24 55.55
N SER A 17 9.14 3.97 55.73
CA SER A 17 10.51 3.60 56.09
C SER A 17 11.44 3.89 54.90
N MET A 18 12.65 4.39 55.17
CA MET A 18 13.66 4.62 54.11
C MET A 18 13.98 3.33 53.32
N TYR A 19 13.82 2.17 53.95
CA TYR A 19 13.95 0.86 53.31
C TYR A 19 12.85 0.59 52.28
N ASP A 20 11.63 1.06 52.51
CA ASP A 20 10.52 0.87 51.57
C ASP A 20 10.75 1.69 50.31
N VAL A 21 11.22 2.93 50.46
CA VAL A 21 11.56 3.82 49.34
C VAL A 21 12.71 3.24 48.52
N LEU A 22 13.74 2.72 49.18
CA LEU A 22 14.90 2.13 48.50
C LEU A 22 14.54 0.83 47.78
N ARG A 23 13.70 -0.02 48.39
CA ARG A 23 13.20 -1.26 47.79
C ARG A 23 12.30 -0.97 46.59
N GLU A 24 11.39 -0.02 46.71
CA GLU A 24 10.48 0.38 45.63
C GLU A 24 11.26 0.99 44.45
N ALA A 25 12.26 1.83 44.72
CA ALA A 25 13.16 2.37 43.71
C ALA A 25 13.99 1.27 43.01
N PHE A 26 14.52 0.30 43.77
CA PHE A 26 15.28 -0.82 43.21
C PHE A 26 14.41 -1.73 42.34
N ILE A 27 13.20 -2.08 42.81
CA ILE A 27 12.26 -2.90 42.03
C ILE A 27 11.83 -2.17 40.76
N SER A 28 11.54 -0.87 40.85
CA SER A 28 11.17 -0.06 39.69
C SER A 28 12.31 0.08 38.69
N GLY A 29 13.55 0.27 39.16
CA GLY A 29 14.74 0.29 38.31
C GLY A 29 14.99 -1.05 37.63
N LEU A 30 14.87 -2.15 38.37
CA LEU A 30 15.02 -3.50 37.85
C LEU A 30 13.94 -3.82 36.81
N ALA A 31 12.70 -3.37 37.03
CA ALA A 31 11.60 -3.55 36.08
C ALA A 31 11.85 -2.85 34.73
N VAL A 32 12.61 -1.75 34.71
CA VAL A 32 13.01 -1.06 33.47
C VAL A 32 14.25 -1.70 32.83
N VAL A 33 15.22 -2.15 33.64
CA VAL A 33 16.49 -2.69 33.15
C VAL A 33 16.36 -4.13 32.63
N ILE A 34 15.54 -4.97 33.26
CA ILE A 34 15.36 -6.38 32.85
C ILE A 34 14.94 -6.50 31.38
N PRO A 35 13.89 -5.81 30.90
CA PRO A 35 13.49 -5.87 29.49
C PRO A 35 14.63 -5.47 28.54
N LEU A 36 15.40 -4.43 28.88
CA LEU A 36 16.54 -3.97 28.07
C LEU A 36 17.67 -5.00 28.01
N VAL A 37 17.99 -5.65 29.14
CA VAL A 37 19.00 -6.71 29.16
C VAL A 37 18.52 -7.91 28.35
N ILE A 38 17.24 -8.27 28.44
CA ILE A 38 16.65 -9.35 27.66
C ILE A 38 16.69 -9.04 26.17
N THR A 39 16.31 -7.83 25.73
CA THR A 39 16.37 -7.47 24.30
C THR A 39 17.79 -7.55 23.78
N VAL A 40 18.77 -6.96 24.47
CA VAL A 40 20.19 -7.04 24.09
C VAL A 40 20.66 -8.49 24.03
N ALA A 41 20.31 -9.31 25.01
CA ALA A 41 20.67 -10.73 25.01
C ALA A 41 20.07 -11.49 23.82
N VAL A 42 18.82 -11.22 23.46
CA VAL A 42 18.16 -11.81 22.28
C VAL A 42 18.86 -11.39 20.99
N PHE A 43 19.20 -10.11 20.84
CA PHE A 43 19.95 -9.64 19.68
C PHE A 43 21.33 -10.30 19.59
N LEU A 44 22.07 -10.36 20.70
CA LEU A 44 23.38 -11.03 20.74
C LEU A 44 23.27 -12.52 20.43
N PHE A 45 22.23 -13.20 20.93
CA PHE A 45 21.95 -14.59 20.58
C PHE A 45 21.69 -14.75 19.07
N LEU A 46 20.85 -13.88 18.49
CA LEU A 46 20.52 -13.92 17.07
C LEU A 46 21.74 -13.64 16.19
N PHE A 47 22.55 -12.63 16.52
CA PHE A 47 23.79 -12.33 15.81
C PHE A 47 24.78 -13.49 15.92
N ASN A 48 24.99 -14.07 17.10
CA ASN A 48 25.89 -15.22 17.25
C ASN A 48 25.41 -16.45 16.48
N ALA A 49 24.11 -16.72 16.46
CA ALA A 49 23.52 -17.79 15.66
C ALA A 49 23.76 -17.54 14.16
N LEU A 50 23.57 -16.30 13.69
CA LEU A 50 23.80 -15.90 12.30
C LEU A 50 25.29 -16.00 11.93
N TYR A 51 26.20 -15.50 12.76
CA TYR A 51 27.64 -15.62 12.54
C TYR A 51 28.10 -17.08 12.53
N GLY A 52 27.55 -17.92 13.41
CA GLY A 52 27.83 -19.35 13.41
C GLY A 52 27.41 -20.03 12.12
N TYR A 53 26.22 -19.68 11.60
CA TYR A 53 25.77 -20.12 10.28
C TYR A 53 26.72 -19.63 9.19
N LEU A 54 26.98 -18.33 9.08
CA LEU A 54 27.87 -17.75 8.08
C LEU A 54 29.28 -18.36 8.11
N ASN A 55 29.81 -18.69 9.28
CA ASN A 55 31.12 -19.32 9.41
C ASN A 55 31.13 -20.76 8.88
N LEU A 56 30.06 -21.54 9.10
CA LEU A 56 29.91 -22.87 8.47
C LEU A 56 29.93 -22.77 6.93
N PHE A 57 29.30 -21.75 6.35
CA PHE A 57 29.36 -21.51 4.90
C PHE A 57 30.74 -21.06 4.45
N SER A 58 31.38 -20.15 5.19
CA SER A 58 32.74 -19.69 4.90
C SER A 58 33.75 -20.84 4.93
N GLU A 59 33.68 -21.71 5.95
CA GLU A 59 34.54 -22.90 6.05
C GLU A 59 34.26 -23.89 4.90
N ALA A 60 32.99 -24.12 4.55
CA ALA A 60 32.63 -24.98 3.42
C ALA A 60 33.13 -24.43 2.08
N ILE A 61 33.09 -23.10 1.89
CA ILE A 61 33.59 -22.43 0.68
C ILE A 61 35.11 -22.51 0.61
N VAL A 62 35.81 -22.26 1.71
CA VAL A 62 37.28 -22.36 1.79
C VAL A 62 37.75 -23.80 1.61
N ALA A 63 36.96 -24.79 2.03
CA ALA A 63 37.23 -26.20 1.82
C ALA A 63 37.15 -26.64 0.35
N LEU A 64 36.59 -25.81 -0.55
CA LEU A 64 36.58 -26.10 -1.97
C LEU A 64 38.01 -25.97 -2.54
N PRO A 65 38.56 -27.01 -3.20
CA PRO A 65 39.93 -27.01 -3.69
C PRO A 65 40.24 -25.82 -4.62
N VAL A 66 39.23 -25.38 -5.38
CA VAL A 66 39.29 -24.25 -6.30
C VAL A 66 39.61 -22.94 -5.57
N VAL A 67 39.05 -22.71 -4.38
CA VAL A 67 39.24 -21.46 -3.62
C VAL A 67 40.63 -21.41 -2.97
N SER A 68 41.18 -22.56 -2.58
CA SER A 68 42.54 -22.65 -2.02
C SER A 68 43.66 -22.53 -3.06
N LEU A 69 43.41 -22.84 -4.34
CA LEU A 69 44.42 -22.84 -5.40
C LEU A 69 44.55 -21.46 -6.11
N ILE A 70 43.48 -20.66 -6.12
CA ILE A 70 43.44 -19.35 -6.81
C ILE A 70 44.43 -18.31 -6.25
N PRO A 71 44.62 -18.16 -4.92
CA PRO A 71 45.57 -17.17 -4.36
C PRO A 71 47.01 -17.40 -4.81
N GLU A 72 47.42 -18.67 -4.93
CA GLU A 72 48.78 -19.05 -5.33
C GLU A 72 49.00 -18.88 -6.86
N VAL A 73 47.97 -19.11 -7.67
CA VAL A 73 48.04 -18.94 -9.14
C VAL A 73 47.94 -17.48 -9.57
N LEU A 74 47.13 -16.66 -8.88
CA LEU A 74 46.87 -15.26 -9.24
C LEU A 74 47.59 -14.23 -8.36
N ASN A 75 48.40 -14.69 -7.40
CA ASN A 75 49.24 -13.86 -6.52
C ASN A 75 48.45 -12.78 -5.73
N VAL A 76 47.19 -13.07 -5.42
CA VAL A 76 46.26 -12.21 -4.68
C VAL A 76 46.08 -12.72 -3.25
N SER A 77 45.80 -11.80 -2.32
CA SER A 77 45.55 -12.15 -0.92
C SER A 77 44.38 -13.14 -0.79
N PRO A 78 44.50 -14.19 0.04
CA PRO A 78 43.41 -15.15 0.26
C PRO A 78 42.08 -14.50 0.68
N GLU A 79 42.16 -13.41 1.43
CA GLU A 79 41.01 -12.61 1.87
C GLU A 79 40.18 -12.08 0.69
N THR A 80 40.86 -11.53 -0.32
CA THR A 80 40.21 -11.01 -1.55
C THR A 80 39.59 -12.14 -2.37
N VAL A 81 40.20 -13.33 -2.36
CA VAL A 81 39.66 -14.50 -3.07
C VAL A 81 38.39 -15.01 -2.39
N VAL A 82 38.36 -15.06 -1.05
CA VAL A 82 37.15 -15.45 -0.31
C VAL A 82 36.04 -14.44 -0.53
N GLU A 83 36.34 -13.14 -0.43
CA GLU A 83 35.37 -12.06 -0.66
C GLU A 83 34.74 -12.13 -2.06
N ALA A 84 35.53 -12.44 -3.09
CA ALA A 84 35.03 -12.62 -4.46
C ALA A 84 34.34 -13.98 -4.68
N ALA A 85 34.77 -15.04 -4.00
CA ALA A 85 34.21 -16.38 -4.16
C ALA A 85 32.83 -16.53 -3.52
N VAL A 86 32.57 -15.87 -2.38
CA VAL A 86 31.28 -15.95 -1.68
C VAL A 86 30.08 -15.62 -2.59
N PRO A 87 30.01 -14.45 -3.27
CA PRO A 87 28.86 -14.14 -4.12
C PRO A 87 28.75 -15.09 -5.32
N VAL A 88 29.88 -15.54 -5.89
CA VAL A 88 29.88 -16.48 -7.02
C VAL A 88 29.35 -17.86 -6.60
N VAL A 89 29.77 -18.36 -5.44
CA VAL A 89 29.30 -19.64 -4.91
C VAL A 89 27.84 -19.54 -4.51
N VAL A 90 27.40 -18.46 -3.86
CA VAL A 90 25.99 -18.23 -3.53
C VAL A 90 25.15 -18.20 -4.80
N PHE A 91 25.54 -17.41 -5.79
CA PHE A 91 24.85 -17.33 -7.08
C PHE A 91 24.79 -18.69 -7.78
N GLY A 92 25.94 -19.38 -7.87
CA GLY A 92 26.02 -20.71 -8.47
C GLY A 92 25.19 -21.76 -7.73
N SER A 93 25.11 -21.67 -6.41
CA SER A 93 24.29 -22.57 -5.58
C SER A 93 22.80 -22.32 -5.80
N VAL A 94 22.36 -21.06 -5.79
CA VAL A 94 20.96 -20.68 -6.07
C VAL A 94 20.58 -21.14 -7.48
N LEU A 95 21.42 -20.87 -8.47
CA LEU A 95 21.19 -21.30 -9.85
C LEU A 95 21.16 -22.83 -9.98
N GLY A 96 22.09 -23.52 -9.31
CA GLY A 96 22.16 -24.98 -9.31
C GLY A 96 20.91 -25.62 -8.70
N ILE A 97 20.45 -25.09 -7.55
CA ILE A 97 19.19 -25.52 -6.92
C ILE A 97 18.03 -25.28 -7.87
N GLY A 98 17.92 -24.08 -8.47
CA GLY A 98 16.86 -23.74 -9.41
C GLY A 98 16.81 -24.68 -10.63
N LEU A 99 17.96 -25.03 -11.20
CA LEU A 99 18.05 -25.95 -12.34
C LEU A 99 17.65 -27.39 -11.97
N VAL A 100 18.03 -27.85 -10.78
CA VAL A 100 17.65 -29.19 -10.28
C VAL A 100 16.15 -29.26 -10.01
N VAL A 101 15.60 -28.20 -9.41
CA VAL A 101 14.16 -28.09 -9.15
C VAL A 101 13.40 -28.11 -10.47
N ASN A 102 13.74 -27.23 -11.41
CA ASN A 102 12.99 -27.07 -12.67
C ASN A 102 13.12 -28.26 -13.66
N SER A 103 14.25 -28.99 -13.65
CA SER A 103 14.50 -30.03 -14.67
C SER A 103 14.08 -31.44 -14.25
N SER A 104 13.80 -31.68 -12.97
CA SER A 104 13.61 -33.03 -12.43
C SER A 104 12.27 -33.15 -11.73
N ARG A 105 11.47 -34.18 -12.05
CA ARG A 105 10.23 -34.50 -11.32
C ARG A 105 10.44 -34.85 -9.84
N TYR A 106 11.68 -34.99 -9.41
CA TYR A 106 12.07 -35.15 -8.00
C TYR A 106 12.34 -33.81 -7.31
N GLY A 107 12.50 -32.73 -8.08
CA GLY A 107 12.72 -31.36 -7.63
C GLY A 107 11.54 -30.81 -6.86
N GLU A 108 10.35 -30.82 -7.45
CA GLU A 108 9.11 -30.37 -6.78
C GLU A 108 8.87 -31.15 -5.48
N ARG A 109 9.04 -32.47 -5.50
CA ARG A 109 8.87 -33.32 -4.30
C ARG A 109 9.90 -33.03 -3.20
N ALA A 110 11.12 -32.66 -3.58
CA ALA A 110 12.15 -32.29 -2.61
C ALA A 110 11.82 -30.96 -1.94
N VAL A 111 11.27 -30.00 -2.70
CA VAL A 111 10.80 -28.70 -2.17
C VAL A 111 9.61 -28.91 -1.23
N GLU A 112 8.61 -29.70 -1.62
CA GLU A 112 7.46 -30.02 -0.76
C GLU A 112 7.88 -30.71 0.56
N TYR A 113 8.85 -31.64 0.49
CA TYR A 113 9.38 -32.29 1.67
C TYR A 113 10.14 -31.32 2.58
N PHE A 114 10.92 -30.41 2.00
CA PHE A 114 11.63 -29.38 2.74
C PHE A 114 10.66 -28.42 3.43
N ASP A 115 9.63 -27.95 2.73
CA ASP A 115 8.56 -27.11 3.27
C ASP A 115 7.89 -27.79 4.48
N TYR A 116 7.54 -29.08 4.35
CA TYR A 116 6.95 -29.85 5.43
C TYR A 116 7.84 -29.91 6.68
N VAL A 117 9.14 -30.12 6.50
CA VAL A 117 10.11 -30.16 7.62
C VAL A 117 10.21 -28.79 8.30
N MET A 118 10.27 -27.70 7.53
CA MET A 118 10.37 -26.34 8.08
C MET A 118 9.14 -25.93 8.88
N VAL A 119 7.94 -26.30 8.42
CA VAL A 119 6.67 -26.02 9.12
C VAL A 119 6.57 -26.76 10.46
N GLN A 120 7.16 -27.96 10.56
CA GLN A 120 7.17 -28.75 11.79
C GLN A 120 8.06 -28.16 12.91
N ILE A 121 8.97 -27.23 12.60
CA ILE A 121 9.87 -26.65 13.61
C ILE A 121 9.10 -25.62 14.46
N PRO A 122 8.89 -25.85 15.77
CA PRO A 122 8.16 -24.93 16.63
C PRO A 122 8.82 -23.54 16.65
N GLY A 123 8.03 -22.49 16.44
CA GLY A 123 8.49 -21.09 16.41
C GLY A 123 9.08 -20.63 15.06
N VAL A 124 9.53 -21.54 14.21
CA VAL A 124 10.08 -21.22 12.86
C VAL A 124 9.01 -21.39 11.79
N GLY A 125 8.14 -22.40 11.91
CA GLY A 125 7.16 -22.75 10.88
C GLY A 125 6.25 -21.59 10.48
N SER A 126 5.75 -20.80 11.44
CA SER A 126 4.88 -19.65 11.14
C SER A 126 5.60 -18.54 10.38
N VAL A 127 6.88 -18.29 10.69
CA VAL A 127 7.71 -17.30 9.99
C VAL A 127 8.02 -17.79 8.59
N TYR A 128 8.42 -19.06 8.46
CA TYR A 128 8.67 -19.71 7.16
C TYR A 128 7.45 -19.65 6.25
N GLU A 129 6.25 -20.01 6.73
CA GLU A 129 5.01 -19.94 5.95
C GLU A 129 4.70 -18.51 5.48
N SER A 130 4.90 -17.50 6.33
CA SER A 130 4.67 -16.10 5.93
C SER A 130 5.61 -15.67 4.81
N PHE A 131 6.91 -15.99 4.91
CA PHE A 131 7.87 -15.69 3.85
C PHE A 131 7.62 -16.52 2.59
N ARG A 132 7.29 -17.81 2.74
CA ARG A 132 6.99 -18.70 1.62
C ARG A 132 5.79 -18.19 0.83
N ARG A 133 4.69 -17.82 1.50
CA ARG A 133 3.52 -17.21 0.83
C ARG A 133 3.88 -15.91 0.13
N MET A 134 4.71 -15.06 0.74
CA MET A 134 5.16 -13.82 0.09
C MET A 134 6.04 -14.12 -1.14
N SER A 135 6.91 -15.12 -1.07
CA SER A 135 7.72 -15.58 -2.20
C SER A 135 6.87 -16.21 -3.31
N ASP A 136 5.88 -17.03 -2.97
CA ASP A 136 4.94 -17.60 -3.94
C ASP A 136 4.19 -16.46 -4.64
N VAL A 137 3.72 -15.43 -3.92
CA VAL A 137 3.11 -14.24 -4.54
C VAL A 137 4.08 -13.48 -5.45
N VAL A 138 5.37 -13.41 -5.14
CA VAL A 138 6.37 -12.74 -6.00
C VAL A 138 6.70 -13.57 -7.25
N LEU A 139 6.76 -14.89 -7.11
CA LEU A 139 7.01 -15.83 -8.21
C LEU A 139 5.76 -16.03 -9.09
N GLU A 140 4.58 -15.94 -8.48
CA GLU A 140 3.26 -15.92 -9.11
C GLU A 140 2.80 -14.49 -9.42
N SER A 141 3.63 -13.47 -9.17
CA SER A 141 3.32 -12.10 -9.57
C SER A 141 3.22 -12.09 -11.08
N ASP A 142 1.98 -12.12 -11.56
CA ASP A 142 1.55 -12.06 -12.96
C ASP A 142 2.09 -10.84 -13.74
N ALA A 143 3.05 -10.08 -13.21
CA ALA A 143 3.79 -9.08 -13.97
C ALA A 143 4.45 -9.67 -15.22
N GLU A 144 4.83 -10.96 -15.23
CA GLU A 144 5.27 -11.67 -16.44
C GLU A 144 4.12 -12.20 -17.32
N ASN A 145 2.88 -12.24 -16.82
CA ASN A 145 1.68 -12.61 -17.59
C ASN A 145 0.95 -11.40 -18.19
N PHE A 146 1.23 -10.17 -17.72
CA PHE A 146 0.71 -8.95 -18.31
C PHE A 146 1.53 -8.54 -19.53
N ARG A 147 0.92 -8.60 -20.71
CA ARG A 147 1.60 -8.33 -21.98
C ARG A 147 1.69 -6.84 -22.28
N GLU A 148 0.66 -6.11 -21.89
CA GLU A 148 0.46 -4.72 -22.30
C GLU A 148 -0.48 -3.99 -21.35
N VAL A 149 -0.28 -2.68 -21.23
CA VAL A 149 -1.17 -1.77 -20.51
C VAL A 149 -2.15 -1.14 -21.49
N LYS A 150 -3.44 -1.17 -21.15
CA LYS A 150 -4.51 -0.52 -21.91
C LYS A 150 -5.30 0.41 -21.01
N LEU A 151 -5.89 1.44 -21.60
CA LEU A 151 -6.87 2.28 -20.93
C LEU A 151 -8.27 1.81 -21.31
N VAL A 152 -9.13 1.62 -20.32
CA VAL A 152 -10.50 1.17 -20.54
C VAL A 152 -11.50 2.00 -19.76
N GLU A 153 -12.69 2.14 -20.34
CA GLU A 153 -13.81 2.83 -19.73
C GLU A 153 -14.54 1.89 -18.76
N PHE A 154 -14.42 2.13 -17.46
CA PHE A 154 -14.98 1.32 -16.38
C PHE A 154 -15.09 2.12 -15.07
N PRO A 155 -16.15 1.93 -14.25
CA PRO A 155 -17.28 1.03 -14.46
C PRO A 155 -18.42 1.63 -15.29
N HIS A 156 -18.44 2.94 -15.51
CA HIS A 156 -19.48 3.63 -16.27
C HIS A 156 -18.86 4.59 -17.30
N GLU A 157 -19.69 5.12 -18.19
CA GLU A 157 -19.30 6.08 -19.23
C GLU A 157 -18.61 7.31 -18.60
N GLY A 158 -17.51 7.74 -19.22
CA GLY A 158 -16.66 8.86 -18.78
C GLY A 158 -15.65 8.52 -17.67
N ALA A 159 -15.63 7.30 -17.12
CA ALA A 159 -14.65 6.88 -16.12
C ALA A 159 -13.63 5.91 -16.73
N TYR A 160 -12.34 6.22 -16.61
CA TYR A 160 -11.26 5.42 -17.19
C TYR A 160 -10.37 4.81 -16.12
N THR A 161 -9.95 3.56 -16.36
CA THR A 161 -8.98 2.85 -15.52
C THR A 161 -7.94 2.16 -16.39
N ILE A 162 -6.76 1.97 -15.79
CA ILE A 162 -5.71 1.13 -16.37
C ILE A 162 -6.14 -0.33 -16.25
N GLY A 163 -5.93 -1.09 -17.32
CA GLY A 163 -6.09 -2.54 -17.36
C GLY A 163 -4.88 -3.22 -17.98
N PHE A 164 -4.57 -4.42 -17.52
CA PHE A 164 -3.45 -5.20 -18.03
C PHE A 164 -3.95 -6.37 -18.87
N VAL A 165 -3.45 -6.50 -20.10
CA VAL A 165 -3.78 -7.61 -20.99
C VAL A 165 -3.13 -8.87 -20.45
N THR A 166 -3.92 -9.89 -20.11
CA THR A 166 -3.40 -11.16 -19.58
C THR A 166 -3.20 -12.17 -20.70
N THR A 167 -4.30 -12.60 -21.32
CA THR A 167 -4.33 -13.66 -22.32
C THR A 167 -5.24 -13.31 -23.49
N GLU A 168 -5.19 -14.13 -24.54
CA GLU A 168 -6.21 -14.09 -25.58
C GLU A 168 -7.57 -14.47 -24.98
N THR A 169 -8.63 -13.83 -25.48
CA THR A 169 -9.98 -14.11 -24.99
C THR A 169 -10.46 -15.47 -25.47
N PRO A 170 -10.86 -16.39 -24.55
CA PRO A 170 -11.40 -17.69 -24.91
C PRO A 170 -12.55 -17.59 -25.92
N GLU A 171 -12.56 -18.47 -26.91
CA GLU A 171 -13.54 -18.43 -28.01
C GLU A 171 -14.99 -18.55 -27.53
N VAL A 172 -15.21 -19.30 -26.44
CA VAL A 172 -16.53 -19.43 -25.80
C VAL A 172 -17.07 -18.07 -25.35
N LEU A 173 -16.21 -17.19 -24.83
CA LEU A 173 -16.60 -15.85 -24.36
C LEU A 173 -16.81 -14.90 -25.53
N ARG A 174 -15.94 -14.95 -26.55
CA ARG A 174 -16.07 -14.17 -27.79
C ARG A 174 -17.38 -14.46 -28.52
N SER A 175 -17.67 -15.75 -28.68
CA SER A 175 -18.90 -16.23 -29.33
C SER A 175 -20.16 -15.87 -28.53
N ALA A 176 -20.11 -15.98 -27.20
CA ALA A 176 -21.25 -15.63 -26.34
C ALA A 176 -21.53 -14.12 -26.32
N ALA A 177 -20.48 -13.29 -26.35
CA ALA A 177 -20.59 -11.84 -26.39
C ALA A 177 -20.89 -11.28 -27.80
N GLY A 178 -20.77 -12.10 -28.84
CA GLY A 178 -21.05 -11.69 -30.23
C GLY A 178 -19.96 -10.81 -30.84
N HIS A 179 -18.70 -10.97 -30.43
CA HIS A 179 -17.57 -10.20 -30.93
C HIS A 179 -16.47 -11.13 -31.47
N GLU A 180 -15.92 -10.79 -32.64
CA GLU A 180 -14.82 -11.55 -33.26
C GLU A 180 -13.50 -11.37 -32.51
N GLU A 181 -13.24 -10.15 -32.04
CA GLU A 181 -12.01 -9.76 -31.34
C GLU A 181 -12.34 -9.07 -30.00
N MET A 182 -11.69 -9.54 -28.95
CA MET A 182 -11.85 -9.06 -27.58
C MET A 182 -10.55 -9.21 -26.81
N TYR A 183 -10.30 -8.28 -25.89
CA TYR A 183 -9.23 -8.39 -24.91
C TYR A 183 -9.75 -8.94 -23.59
N THR A 184 -8.93 -9.80 -22.98
CA THR A 184 -9.09 -10.18 -21.57
C THR A 184 -8.14 -9.34 -20.75
N LEU A 185 -8.71 -8.50 -19.89
CA LEU A 185 -8.01 -7.47 -19.14
C LEU A 185 -8.24 -7.70 -17.65
N PHE A 186 -7.18 -7.57 -16.87
CA PHE A 186 -7.27 -7.47 -15.43
C PHE A 186 -7.23 -6.00 -15.00
N LEU A 187 -8.26 -5.56 -14.29
CA LEU A 187 -8.41 -4.21 -13.75
C LEU A 187 -8.14 -4.24 -12.23
N PRO A 188 -6.93 -3.93 -11.77
CA PRO A 188 -6.60 -4.00 -10.35
C PRO A 188 -7.25 -2.89 -9.54
N LEU A 189 -7.38 -3.13 -8.23
CA LEU A 189 -7.76 -2.10 -7.26
C LEU A 189 -6.50 -1.45 -6.66
N ALA A 190 -6.44 -0.13 -6.66
CA ALA A 190 -5.39 0.60 -5.95
C ALA A 190 -5.58 0.52 -4.42
N PRO A 191 -4.50 0.49 -3.61
CA PRO A 191 -3.08 0.47 -4.01
C PRO A 191 -2.52 -0.94 -4.22
N ASN A 192 -3.35 -1.99 -4.17
CA ASN A 192 -2.88 -3.38 -4.15
C ASN A 192 -3.17 -4.08 -5.48
N PRO A 193 -2.21 -4.09 -6.43
CA PRO A 193 -2.45 -4.58 -7.77
C PRO A 193 -2.67 -6.10 -7.86
N VAL A 194 -2.44 -6.88 -6.79
CA VAL A 194 -2.42 -8.35 -6.86
C VAL A 194 -3.52 -9.02 -6.03
N MET A 195 -4.02 -8.36 -4.97
CA MET A 195 -5.02 -8.97 -4.07
C MET A 195 -6.49 -8.67 -4.41
N GLY A 196 -6.76 -7.84 -5.41
CA GLY A 196 -8.13 -7.51 -5.80
C GLY A 196 -8.22 -6.81 -7.15
N GLY A 197 -9.34 -7.01 -7.85
CA GLY A 197 -9.57 -6.44 -9.17
C GLY A 197 -10.74 -7.10 -9.89
N HIS A 198 -10.97 -6.67 -11.13
CA HIS A 198 -11.96 -7.24 -12.02
C HIS A 198 -11.25 -7.89 -13.21
N LEU A 199 -11.60 -9.13 -13.52
CA LEU A 199 -11.31 -9.71 -14.82
C LEU A 199 -12.44 -9.32 -15.76
N VAL A 200 -12.13 -8.54 -16.79
CA VAL A 200 -13.11 -8.06 -17.77
C VAL A 200 -12.74 -8.54 -19.16
N HIS A 201 -13.76 -8.78 -19.97
CA HIS A 201 -13.59 -9.09 -21.38
C HIS A 201 -14.28 -8.01 -22.20
N LEU A 202 -13.51 -7.24 -22.96
CA LEU A 202 -14.02 -6.08 -23.69
C LEU A 202 -13.73 -6.25 -25.19
N PRO A 203 -14.66 -5.84 -26.08
CA PRO A 203 -14.36 -5.76 -27.49
C PRO A 203 -13.20 -4.80 -27.73
N GLU A 204 -12.37 -5.10 -28.72
CA GLU A 204 -11.23 -4.25 -29.11
C GLU A 204 -11.64 -2.77 -29.27
N SER A 205 -12.82 -2.51 -29.82
CA SER A 205 -13.35 -1.15 -30.01
C SER A 205 -13.61 -0.33 -28.73
N ARG A 206 -13.57 -0.97 -27.55
CA ARG A 206 -13.73 -0.32 -26.23
C ARG A 206 -12.43 -0.26 -25.44
N VAL A 207 -11.32 -0.66 -26.04
CA VAL A 207 -10.00 -0.69 -25.41
C VAL A 207 -9.12 0.32 -26.13
N MET A 208 -8.42 1.15 -25.36
CA MET A 208 -7.58 2.22 -25.89
C MET A 208 -6.11 1.90 -25.60
N ASP A 209 -5.28 2.08 -26.62
CA ASP A 209 -3.83 1.96 -26.48
C ASP A 209 -3.28 3.13 -25.68
N VAL A 210 -2.30 2.85 -24.82
CA VAL A 210 -1.59 3.89 -24.07
C VAL A 210 -0.09 3.64 -24.14
N GLU A 211 0.69 4.69 -24.29
CA GLU A 211 2.16 4.61 -24.31
C GLU A 211 2.70 4.50 -22.88
N MET A 212 2.53 3.32 -22.26
CA MET A 212 2.90 3.05 -20.88
C MET A 212 3.46 1.63 -20.74
N SER A 213 4.59 1.48 -20.07
CA SER A 213 5.13 0.16 -19.75
C SER A 213 4.30 -0.52 -18.65
N VAL A 214 4.38 -1.85 -18.56
CA VAL A 214 3.69 -2.62 -17.50
C VAL A 214 4.16 -2.16 -16.12
N GLU A 215 5.46 -1.90 -15.97
CA GLU A 215 6.06 -1.40 -14.74
C GLU A 215 5.53 -0.03 -14.35
N GLU A 216 5.41 0.89 -15.32
CA GLU A 216 4.84 2.23 -15.10
C GLU A 216 3.37 2.13 -14.66
N GLY A 217 2.59 1.26 -15.30
CA GLY A 217 1.19 1.00 -14.91
C GLY A 217 1.08 0.46 -13.49
N VAL A 218 1.88 -0.55 -13.13
CA VAL A 218 1.91 -1.13 -11.79
C VAL A 218 2.32 -0.07 -10.77
N GLN A 219 3.34 0.75 -11.07
CA GLN A 219 3.80 1.82 -10.20
C GLN A 219 2.68 2.85 -9.96
N ALA A 220 1.91 3.23 -10.98
CA ALA A 220 0.77 4.11 -10.81
C ALA A 220 -0.26 3.53 -9.84
N ILE A 221 -0.60 2.25 -9.95
CA ILE A 221 -1.59 1.62 -9.07
C ILE A 221 -1.08 1.54 -7.64
N VAL A 222 0.16 1.09 -7.44
CA VAL A 222 0.77 0.95 -6.10
C VAL A 222 0.86 2.31 -5.40
N THR A 223 1.13 3.37 -6.16
CA THR A 223 1.23 4.74 -5.63
C THR A 223 -0.10 5.48 -5.62
N SER A 224 -1.20 4.84 -6.00
CA SER A 224 -2.53 5.48 -6.17
C SER A 224 -2.48 6.72 -7.08
N GLY A 225 -1.65 6.67 -8.12
CA GLY A 225 -1.49 7.71 -9.15
C GLY A 225 -0.40 8.74 -8.86
N VAL A 226 0.17 8.79 -7.66
CA VAL A 226 1.12 9.84 -7.24
C VAL A 226 2.43 9.82 -8.04
N ALA A 227 2.89 8.65 -8.46
CA ALA A 227 4.18 8.50 -9.15
C ALA A 227 4.15 8.79 -10.66
N MET A 228 2.98 9.09 -11.25
CA MET A 228 2.88 9.38 -12.69
C MET A 228 3.34 10.80 -13.08
N THR A 229 3.71 11.62 -12.09
CA THR A 229 3.99 13.06 -12.24
C THR A 229 5.33 13.40 -12.92
N ASP A 230 6.20 12.41 -13.17
CA ASP A 230 7.54 12.65 -13.74
C ASP A 230 7.55 12.80 -15.28
N ARG A 231 6.44 12.48 -15.97
CA ARG A 231 6.28 12.76 -17.41
C ARG A 231 5.50 14.05 -17.62
N GLY A 232 6.17 15.19 -17.46
CA GLY A 232 5.83 16.45 -18.12
C GLY A 232 4.47 17.06 -17.78
N ASP A 233 4.52 18.03 -16.86
CA ASP A 233 3.61 19.17 -16.66
C ASP A 233 2.54 19.06 -15.54
N ALA A 234 2.60 20.06 -14.66
CA ALA A 234 1.64 20.45 -13.61
C ALA A 234 1.21 19.44 -12.53
N GLY A 235 2.16 18.72 -11.92
CA GLY A 235 1.94 18.17 -10.59
C GLY A 235 1.98 19.25 -9.51
N LEU A 236 0.99 19.30 -8.62
CA LEU A 236 1.04 20.16 -7.45
C LEU A 236 2.23 19.76 -6.60
N SER A 237 3.09 20.74 -6.31
CA SER A 237 4.22 20.56 -5.42
C SER A 237 3.76 20.09 -4.02
N PRO A 238 4.63 19.40 -3.26
CA PRO A 238 4.33 19.03 -1.88
C PRO A 238 3.90 20.23 -1.01
N GLU A 239 4.31 21.45 -1.36
CA GLU A 239 3.92 22.70 -0.71
C GLU A 239 2.48 23.12 -1.06
N GLU A 240 2.06 22.94 -2.32
CA GLU A 240 0.69 23.20 -2.76
C GLU A 240 -0.31 22.22 -2.13
N LEU A 241 0.05 20.93 -2.05
CA LEU A 241 -0.75 19.91 -1.34
C LEU A 241 -0.94 20.26 0.14
N ASN A 242 0.10 20.80 0.79
CA ASN A 242 0.02 21.22 2.19
C ASN A 242 -0.80 22.50 2.36
N SER A 243 -0.83 23.39 1.38
CA SER A 243 -1.64 24.61 1.44
C SER A 243 -3.14 24.35 1.27
N LEU A 244 -3.51 23.28 0.54
CA LEU A 244 -4.90 22.84 0.42
C LEU A 244 -5.39 22.17 1.71
N SER A 245 -4.55 21.34 2.36
CA SER A 245 -4.90 20.70 3.64
C SER A 245 -5.01 21.69 4.81
N LEU A 246 -4.29 22.82 4.75
CA LEU A 246 -4.32 23.85 5.79
C LEU A 246 -5.50 24.83 5.65
N ASN A 247 -6.05 25.03 4.45
CA ASN A 247 -7.16 25.96 4.23
C ASN A 247 -8.55 25.36 4.57
N GLU A 248 -8.72 24.04 4.53
CA GLU A 248 -9.95 23.39 5.00
C GLU A 248 -10.02 23.25 6.53
N ALA A 249 -8.88 23.24 7.22
CA ALA A 249 -8.84 23.21 8.69
C ALA A 249 -8.99 24.60 9.35
N GLY A 250 -9.00 25.69 8.57
CA GLY A 250 -9.00 27.08 9.06
C GLY A 250 -10.34 27.83 8.98
N SER A 251 -11.42 27.18 8.52
CA SER A 251 -12.74 27.82 8.37
C SER A 251 -13.82 27.17 9.25
N ALA A 252 -13.46 26.83 10.48
CA ALA A 252 -14.42 26.63 11.56
C ALA A 252 -13.94 27.34 12.83
N GLU A 253 -14.86 28.10 13.43
CA GLU A 253 -14.79 28.78 14.73
C GLU A 253 -14.22 30.21 14.74
N THR A 254 -15.11 31.20 14.76
CA THR A 254 -15.58 31.83 16.01
C THR A 254 -16.57 32.96 15.70
N ASP A 255 -17.86 32.75 16.00
CA ASP A 255 -18.69 33.84 16.53
C ASP A 255 -19.47 33.32 17.73
N SER A 256 -18.94 33.62 18.92
CA SER A 256 -19.56 33.34 20.20
C SER A 256 -20.44 34.51 20.61
N GLY A 257 -21.73 34.41 20.32
CA GLY A 257 -22.78 35.28 20.84
C GLY A 257 -23.42 34.70 22.11
N SER A 258 -22.91 35.13 23.26
CA SER A 258 -23.60 35.52 24.51
C SER A 258 -24.87 34.78 25.02
N ALA A 259 -24.75 34.42 26.30
CA ALA A 259 -25.78 34.36 27.37
C ALA A 259 -26.62 33.08 27.52
N ALA A 260 -26.26 32.33 28.56
CA ALA A 260 -27.14 31.45 29.31
C ALA A 260 -28.13 32.29 30.15
N ASP A 261 -29.41 31.91 30.15
CA ASP A 261 -30.23 32.03 31.35
C ASP A 261 -31.37 31.00 31.38
N SER A 262 -31.54 30.43 32.59
CA SER A 262 -32.65 29.65 33.17
C SER A 262 -33.78 29.08 32.29
N ASN A 263 -34.15 27.80 32.50
CA ASN A 263 -35.25 27.37 33.42
C ASN A 263 -35.85 25.98 33.05
N GLY A 264 -36.04 25.10 34.05
CA GLY A 264 -37.19 24.17 34.14
C GLY A 264 -37.14 22.77 33.49
N ASP A 265 -36.98 21.73 34.32
CA ASP A 265 -37.57 20.37 34.19
C ASP A 265 -39.05 20.43 34.71
N PRO A 266 -39.99 19.46 34.54
CA PRO A 266 -40.02 18.16 33.82
C PRO A 266 -41.30 17.87 32.98
N ARG A 267 -41.20 16.81 32.15
CA ARG A 267 -42.24 15.82 31.73
C ARG A 267 -43.69 16.27 31.47
N THR A 268 -44.17 16.05 30.24
CA THR A 268 -45.55 15.58 29.98
C THR A 268 -45.65 14.76 28.69
N GLU A 269 -46.56 13.79 28.73
CA GLU A 269 -46.85 12.74 27.75
C GLU A 269 -47.53 13.21 26.45
N SER A 270 -47.50 12.28 25.48
CA SER A 270 -48.60 11.83 24.61
C SER A 270 -48.70 12.35 23.16
N THR A 271 -48.78 11.35 22.25
CA THR A 271 -49.47 11.28 20.94
C THR A 271 -48.93 12.16 19.82
N ASP A 272 -48.90 11.80 18.53
CA ASP A 272 -49.12 10.60 17.71
C ASP A 272 -48.81 11.10 16.27
N ASP A 273 -48.51 10.17 15.36
CA ASP A 273 -48.63 10.31 13.90
C ASP A 273 -47.65 11.19 13.06
N ARG A 274 -46.90 10.44 12.23
CA ARG A 274 -46.63 10.61 10.78
C ARG A 274 -45.38 11.34 10.29
N ASP A 275 -44.64 10.56 9.48
CA ASP A 275 -43.96 10.90 8.23
C ASP A 275 -43.05 12.14 8.21
N ASP A 276 -41.75 11.93 8.43
CA ASP A 276 -40.71 12.83 7.90
C ASP A 276 -39.48 11.99 7.48
N GLU A 277 -39.43 11.65 6.18
CA GLU A 277 -38.17 11.34 5.51
C GLU A 277 -37.29 12.60 5.48
N PRO A 278 -35.95 12.47 5.60
CA PRO A 278 -35.08 13.62 5.46
C PRO A 278 -35.08 14.09 4.00
N THR A 279 -35.76 15.20 3.72
CA THR A 279 -35.68 15.88 2.42
C THR A 279 -34.24 16.31 2.18
N LEU A 280 -33.52 15.53 1.37
CA LEU A 280 -32.31 15.96 0.69
C LEU A 280 -32.69 17.18 -0.15
N ARG A 281 -32.24 18.36 0.30
CA ARG A 281 -32.35 19.59 -0.47
C ARG A 281 -31.40 19.45 -1.66
N TYR A 282 -31.93 18.96 -2.78
CA TYR A 282 -31.23 18.89 -4.05
C TYR A 282 -30.81 20.30 -4.44
N ASP A 283 -29.52 20.50 -4.77
CA ASP A 283 -29.04 21.77 -5.34
C ASP A 283 -29.47 21.76 -6.81
N ASP A 284 -30.42 22.63 -7.18
CA ASP A 284 -30.97 22.73 -8.54
C ASP A 284 -29.89 23.03 -9.60
N ARG A 285 -28.66 23.38 -9.20
CA ARG A 285 -27.50 23.53 -10.10
C ARG A 285 -26.85 22.21 -10.50
N ILE A 286 -27.23 21.10 -9.87
CA ILE A 286 -26.76 19.73 -10.15
C ILE A 286 -27.94 18.87 -10.63
N ASP A 287 -28.95 19.49 -11.23
CA ASP A 287 -30.02 18.79 -11.92
C ASP A 287 -29.50 18.26 -13.28
N PRO A 288 -29.43 16.93 -13.49
CA PRO A 288 -28.96 16.34 -14.74
C PRO A 288 -29.84 16.67 -15.95
N GLU A 289 -31.09 17.13 -15.76
CA GLU A 289 -31.93 17.60 -16.87
C GLU A 289 -31.49 18.97 -17.41
N HIS A 290 -30.73 19.74 -16.62
CA HIS A 290 -30.29 21.10 -16.95
C HIS A 290 -28.77 21.25 -17.01
N ALA A 291 -28.01 20.18 -16.76
CA ALA A 291 -26.56 20.17 -16.86
C ALA A 291 -26.11 20.32 -18.32
N GLU A 292 -25.30 21.35 -18.60
CA GLU A 292 -24.74 21.56 -19.94
C GLU A 292 -23.96 20.31 -20.38
N THR A 293 -24.39 19.65 -21.46
CA THR A 293 -23.71 18.46 -21.96
C THR A 293 -22.46 18.86 -22.75
N PRO A 294 -21.45 17.97 -22.91
CA PRO A 294 -20.30 18.22 -23.78
C PRO A 294 -20.69 18.61 -25.22
N ARG A 295 -21.85 18.14 -25.70
CA ARG A 295 -22.40 18.54 -27.01
C ARG A 295 -22.94 19.98 -27.02
N ASP A 296 -23.44 20.48 -25.90
CA ASP A 296 -23.93 21.85 -25.77
C ASP A 296 -22.77 22.85 -25.69
N LEU A 297 -21.68 22.47 -25.02
CA LEU A 297 -20.42 23.23 -25.02
C LEU A 297 -19.82 23.33 -26.42
N VAL A 298 -19.78 22.22 -27.17
CA VAL A 298 -19.28 22.19 -28.57
C VAL A 298 -20.18 23.02 -29.51
N ARG A 299 -21.51 23.00 -29.32
CA ARG A 299 -22.43 23.88 -30.08
C ARG A 299 -22.21 25.35 -29.78
N ARG A 300 -22.01 25.72 -28.51
CA ARG A 300 -21.76 27.10 -28.09
C ARG A 300 -20.44 27.61 -28.69
N THR A 301 -19.38 26.82 -28.64
CA THR A 301 -18.08 27.19 -29.23
C THR A 301 -18.16 27.32 -30.76
N ARG A 302 -18.96 26.49 -31.44
CA ARG A 302 -19.23 26.63 -32.89
C ARG A 302 -20.05 27.87 -33.23
N SER A 303 -21.09 28.17 -32.46
CA SER A 303 -21.94 29.37 -32.67
C SER A 303 -21.15 30.65 -32.44
N LYS A 304 -20.30 30.68 -31.42
CA LYS A 304 -19.47 31.84 -31.09
C LYS A 304 -18.42 32.10 -32.17
N ASN A 305 -17.81 31.04 -32.72
CA ASN A 305 -16.90 31.16 -33.85
C ASN A 305 -17.59 31.60 -35.15
N SER A 306 -18.84 31.19 -35.41
CA SER A 306 -19.56 31.63 -36.62
C SER A 306 -19.99 33.09 -36.56
N ASP A 307 -20.37 33.60 -35.38
CA ASP A 307 -20.71 35.01 -35.21
C ASP A 307 -19.47 35.92 -35.31
N GLU A 308 -18.29 35.46 -34.88
CA GLU A 308 -17.01 36.18 -35.06
C GLU A 308 -16.50 36.18 -36.51
N THR A 309 -16.94 35.23 -37.36
CA THR A 309 -16.53 35.22 -38.78
C THR A 309 -17.37 36.14 -39.65
N ASP A 310 -18.67 36.31 -39.34
CA ASP A 310 -19.55 37.22 -40.08
C ASP A 310 -19.30 38.71 -39.75
N GLU A 311 -18.86 39.04 -38.52
CA GLU A 311 -18.52 40.44 -38.18
C GLU A 311 -17.19 40.92 -38.78
N THR A 312 -16.32 40.00 -39.24
CA THR A 312 -15.01 40.35 -39.82
C THR A 312 -15.06 40.50 -41.35
N GLU A 313 -16.06 39.93 -42.04
CA GLU A 313 -16.24 40.08 -43.50
C GLU A 313 -17.10 41.30 -43.91
N GLU A 314 -17.90 41.89 -43.02
CA GLU A 314 -18.64 43.15 -43.32
C GLU A 314 -17.81 44.44 -43.13
N ALA A 315 -16.61 44.37 -42.53
CA ALA A 315 -15.78 45.55 -42.25
C ALA A 315 -14.73 45.91 -43.32
N ASP A 316 -14.49 45.05 -44.33
CA ASP A 316 -13.48 45.29 -45.40
C ASP A 316 -14.11 45.53 -46.79
N GLY A 317 -15.39 45.90 -46.81
CA GLY A 317 -16.20 46.06 -48.02
C GLY A 317 -16.84 47.44 -48.18
N SER A 318 -16.21 48.53 -47.75
CA SER A 318 -16.59 49.90 -48.11
C SER A 318 -15.47 50.90 -47.78
N GLY A 319 -14.67 51.27 -48.79
CA GLY A 319 -13.66 52.33 -48.68
C GLY A 319 -12.63 52.32 -49.81
#